data_AF-A0A382B7Q9-F1
#
_entry.id   AF-A0A382B7Q9-F1
#
_cell.length_a   1.000
_cell.length_b   1.000
_cell.length_c   1.000
_cell.angle_alpha   90.00
_cell.angle_beta   90.00
_cell.angle_gamma   90.00
#
_symmetry.space_group_name_H-M   'P 1'
#
loop_
_entity.id
_entity.type
_entity.pdbx_description
1 polymer ?
#
loop_
_entity_poly.entity_id
_entity_poly.type
_entity_poly.pdbx_seq_one_letter_code
_entity_poly.pdbx_strand_id
1 'polypeptide(L)'
;TWVFGFFRDGKNAQDPVMIGTFGGIPEEGPNPVLGFNDPKGIYPQSLYLNEPDTNRLARGSGKLPVGTKSGENSPSLGWKRTSRQKDVPVAVAGDMSTASGGDTIANTSNTGLYAAADWFEPNPRYGGATTDDVKYLESVKLSSQYPYNHVRQSESGHVEEWDDTPSAERLHRYHKIGTFEEIQPDGTRVTKVVGNEYEITLGFKDVLIQGACNVTIKGDCRLLYQGDLVQEVYGDYHLNVHGDKRSKILGNEVTEVRTDRKTVINGEDDLFVGKNQVINIAANLNHNVGGKMDETVTGNVSCTYNGSFSTAVKDELVFICQSTIDIGSVDSMNIGTDDTMDIFSQAAMEIMTNSTYTNTVASTATHTVGSSYSITAGGTYTVTAPMILLN
;
A
#
# COMPACT_ATOMS: atom_id res chain seq x y z
N THR A 1 27.68 0.12 -53.10
CA THR A 1 28.90 0.95 -53.02
C THR A 1 29.60 1.08 -54.35
N TRP A 2 30.06 2.28 -54.69
CA TRP A 2 30.95 2.55 -55.81
C TRP A 2 32.38 2.75 -55.29
N VAL A 3 33.37 2.15 -55.94
CA VAL A 3 34.80 2.37 -55.64
C VAL A 3 35.36 3.28 -56.73
N PHE A 4 36.06 4.34 -56.35
CA PHE A 4 36.67 5.25 -57.30
C PHE A 4 38.17 5.37 -57.08
N GLY A 5 38.88 5.48 -58.19
CA GLY A 5 40.31 5.33 -58.27
C GLY A 5 40.80 5.59 -59.69
N PHE A 6 42.09 5.42 -59.90
CA PHE A 6 42.72 5.49 -61.20
C PHE A 6 43.83 4.44 -61.28
N PHE A 7 44.15 3.99 -62.49
CA PHE A 7 45.29 3.11 -62.73
C PHE A 7 46.53 3.95 -63.01
N ARG A 8 47.60 3.74 -62.23
CA ARG A 8 48.87 4.48 -62.38
C ARG A 8 49.53 4.24 -63.74
N ASP A 9 49.28 3.07 -64.32
CA ASP A 9 49.77 2.63 -65.62
C ASP A 9 48.76 2.91 -66.76
N GLY A 10 47.73 3.73 -66.51
CA GLY A 10 46.78 4.18 -67.52
C GLY A 10 45.94 3.03 -68.10
N LYS A 11 46.03 2.81 -69.42
CA LYS A 11 45.20 1.80 -70.12
C LYS A 11 45.58 0.35 -69.82
N ASN A 12 46.76 0.10 -69.26
CA ASN A 12 47.23 -1.25 -68.95
C ASN A 12 46.51 -1.87 -67.75
N ALA A 13 45.96 -1.02 -66.86
CA ALA A 13 45.10 -1.39 -65.74
C ALA A 13 45.67 -2.48 -64.81
N GLN A 14 46.99 -2.53 -64.63
CA GLN A 14 47.66 -3.48 -63.73
C GLN A 14 47.96 -2.90 -62.35
N ASP A 15 48.08 -1.56 -62.24
CA ASP A 15 48.47 -0.88 -60.99
C ASP A 15 47.38 0.09 -60.51
N PRO A 16 46.30 -0.42 -59.87
CA PRO A 16 45.20 0.40 -59.38
C PRO A 16 45.55 1.19 -58.11
N VAL A 17 45.16 2.47 -58.07
CA VAL A 17 45.12 3.30 -56.87
C VAL A 17 43.68 3.62 -56.52
N MET A 18 43.25 3.18 -55.34
CA MET A 18 41.91 3.46 -54.83
C MET A 18 41.97 4.64 -53.87
N ILE A 19 41.15 5.66 -54.15
CA ILE A 19 41.17 6.92 -53.40
C ILE A 19 39.92 7.10 -52.52
N GLY A 20 38.89 6.28 -52.72
CA GLY A 20 37.72 6.27 -51.84
C GLY A 20 36.58 5.40 -52.32
N THR A 21 35.50 5.44 -51.55
CA THR A 21 34.23 4.77 -51.87
C THR A 21 33.06 5.74 -51.68
N PHE A 22 32.00 5.55 -52.45
CA PHE A 22 30.74 6.28 -52.33
C PHE A 22 29.60 5.29 -52.09
N GLY A 23 28.68 5.64 -51.18
CA GLY A 23 27.50 4.82 -50.91
C GLY A 23 26.67 4.64 -52.19
N GLY A 24 26.23 3.42 -52.46
CA GLY A 24 25.37 3.10 -53.60
C GLY A 24 24.09 2.41 -53.15
N ILE A 25 23.48 1.68 -54.09
CA ILE A 25 22.34 0.79 -53.84
C ILE A 25 22.85 -0.61 -54.23
N PRO A 26 23.20 -1.50 -53.27
CA PRO A 26 23.62 -2.84 -53.60
C PRO A 26 22.44 -3.66 -54.14
N GLU A 27 22.52 -4.13 -55.37
CA GLU A 27 21.48 -4.93 -56.03
C GLU A 27 21.72 -6.44 -55.85
N GLU A 28 22.99 -6.84 -55.69
CA GLU A 28 23.42 -8.22 -55.57
C GLU A 28 24.05 -8.50 -54.19
N GLY A 29 23.95 -9.75 -53.76
CA GLY A 29 24.59 -10.22 -52.53
C GLY A 29 26.12 -10.34 -52.63
N PRO A 30 26.80 -10.68 -51.53
CA PRO A 30 28.25 -10.82 -51.51
C PRO A 30 28.74 -11.90 -52.48
N ASN A 31 29.77 -11.56 -53.29
CA ASN A 31 30.48 -12.53 -54.11
C ASN A 31 32.00 -12.50 -53.81
N PRO A 32 32.49 -13.40 -52.91
CA PRO A 32 33.89 -13.39 -52.46
C PRO A 32 34.93 -13.69 -53.56
N VAL A 33 34.50 -14.14 -54.74
CA VAL A 33 35.38 -14.47 -55.86
C VAL A 33 35.67 -13.24 -56.74
N LEU A 34 34.90 -12.15 -56.57
CA LEU A 34 35.07 -10.90 -57.31
C LEU A 34 35.86 -9.86 -56.50
N GLY A 35 36.56 -8.95 -57.20
CA GLY A 35 37.23 -7.81 -56.58
C GLY A 35 36.25 -6.87 -55.87
N PHE A 36 36.72 -6.12 -54.87
CA PHE A 36 35.94 -5.13 -54.10
C PHE A 36 34.70 -5.69 -53.38
N ASN A 37 34.69 -6.99 -53.12
CA ASN A 37 33.69 -7.66 -52.30
C ASN A 37 34.24 -7.97 -50.91
N ASP A 38 33.35 -8.17 -49.94
CA ASP A 38 33.73 -8.65 -48.62
C ASP A 38 34.34 -10.07 -48.73
N PRO A 39 35.61 -10.27 -48.33
CA PRO A 39 36.26 -11.57 -48.38
C PRO A 39 35.58 -12.65 -47.54
N LYS A 40 34.78 -12.25 -46.53
CA LYS A 40 34.01 -13.17 -45.69
C LYS A 40 32.60 -13.47 -46.24
N GLY A 41 32.19 -12.77 -47.29
CA GLY A 41 30.88 -12.93 -47.91
C GLY A 41 29.71 -12.57 -47.01
N ILE A 42 29.89 -11.63 -46.08
CA ILE A 42 28.86 -11.15 -45.15
C ILE A 42 28.17 -9.90 -45.72
N TYR A 43 28.92 -9.01 -46.37
CA TYR A 43 28.41 -7.74 -46.90
C TYR A 43 28.36 -7.67 -48.43
N PRO A 44 27.28 -7.09 -49.01
CA PRO A 44 26.16 -6.44 -48.34
C PRO A 44 25.19 -7.44 -47.67
N GLN A 45 24.59 -7.07 -46.54
CA GLN A 45 23.60 -7.94 -45.89
C GLN A 45 22.34 -8.01 -46.75
N SER A 46 21.76 -9.21 -46.90
CA SER A 46 20.55 -9.45 -47.70
C SER A 46 19.38 -8.55 -47.30
N LEU A 47 19.27 -8.20 -46.02
CA LEU A 47 18.25 -7.30 -45.49
C LEU A 47 18.28 -5.91 -46.12
N TYR A 48 19.44 -5.44 -46.59
CA TYR A 48 19.64 -4.07 -47.10
C TYR A 48 19.86 -4.01 -48.63
N LEU A 49 19.66 -5.11 -49.35
CA LEU A 49 19.70 -5.10 -50.81
C LEU A 49 18.58 -4.22 -51.38
N ASN A 50 18.86 -3.58 -52.52
CA ASN A 50 17.99 -2.65 -53.22
C ASN A 50 17.62 -1.40 -52.40
N GLU A 51 18.44 -1.05 -51.41
CA GLU A 51 18.27 0.17 -50.61
C GLU A 51 19.55 1.02 -50.61
N PRO A 52 19.47 2.35 -50.49
CA PRO A 52 20.66 3.18 -50.37
C PRO A 52 21.49 2.81 -49.13
N ASP A 53 22.82 2.87 -49.24
CA ASP A 53 23.74 2.65 -48.11
C ASP A 53 23.55 3.65 -46.94
N THR A 54 22.78 4.73 -47.16
CA THR A 54 22.31 5.61 -46.07
C THR A 54 21.49 4.82 -45.07
N ASN A 55 21.82 4.96 -43.78
CA ASN A 55 21.14 4.27 -42.69
C ASN A 55 19.62 4.42 -42.76
N ARG A 56 18.87 3.32 -42.64
CA ARG A 56 17.40 3.33 -42.65
C ARG A 56 16.84 4.47 -41.81
N LEU A 57 17.24 4.58 -40.55
CA LEU A 57 16.70 5.56 -39.61
C LEU A 57 16.83 7.01 -40.09
N ALA A 58 17.85 7.33 -40.89
CA ALA A 58 18.08 8.66 -41.46
C ALA A 58 17.20 8.97 -42.69
N ARG A 59 16.46 7.99 -43.24
CA ARG A 59 15.74 8.10 -44.51
C ARG A 59 14.23 8.34 -44.38
N GLY A 60 13.75 9.03 -43.33
CA GLY A 60 12.31 9.22 -43.19
C GLY A 60 11.69 10.15 -44.25
N SER A 61 10.35 10.17 -44.28
CA SER A 61 9.58 10.73 -45.40
C SER A 61 9.10 12.17 -45.19
N GLY A 62 9.33 12.76 -44.01
CA GLY A 62 8.75 14.04 -43.60
C GLY A 62 7.24 14.01 -43.39
N LYS A 63 6.55 12.89 -43.61
CA LYS A 63 5.09 12.76 -43.48
C LYS A 63 4.68 12.02 -42.22
N LEU A 64 3.53 12.41 -41.67
CA LEU A 64 2.81 11.74 -40.58
C LEU A 64 1.39 11.35 -41.05
N PRO A 65 0.80 10.24 -40.55
CA PRO A 65 1.42 9.23 -39.69
C PRO A 65 2.54 8.50 -40.44
N VAL A 66 3.51 7.98 -39.70
CA VAL A 66 4.67 7.32 -40.31
C VAL A 66 4.26 6.00 -40.96
N GLY A 67 4.54 5.86 -42.26
CA GLY A 67 4.34 4.60 -42.98
C GLY A 67 5.39 3.55 -42.60
N THR A 68 5.27 2.34 -43.14
CA THR A 68 6.21 1.22 -42.87
C THR A 68 7.49 1.26 -43.70
N LYS A 69 7.69 2.27 -44.54
CA LYS A 69 8.84 2.36 -45.45
C LYS A 69 9.73 3.54 -45.06
N SER A 70 11.01 3.43 -45.42
CA SER A 70 12.00 4.52 -45.31
C SER A 70 12.33 4.89 -43.86
N GLY A 71 12.99 3.98 -43.15
CA GLY A 71 13.53 4.20 -41.79
C GLY A 71 12.68 3.72 -40.65
N GLU A 72 11.38 3.67 -40.87
CA GLU A 72 10.38 3.19 -39.92
C GLU A 72 10.36 1.66 -39.76
N ASN A 73 11.06 0.95 -40.65
CA ASN A 73 11.28 -0.49 -40.64
C ASN A 73 12.71 -0.89 -40.23
N SER A 74 13.42 -0.01 -39.51
CA SER A 74 14.71 -0.39 -38.94
C SER A 74 14.50 -1.47 -37.86
N PRO A 75 15.40 -2.48 -37.75
CA PRO A 75 15.25 -3.54 -36.75
C PRO A 75 15.17 -3.02 -35.31
N SER A 76 15.96 -1.99 -34.96
CA SER A 76 15.96 -1.40 -33.62
C SER A 76 14.63 -0.72 -33.29
N LEU A 77 14.05 0.03 -34.23
CA LEU A 77 12.75 0.68 -34.02
C LEU A 77 11.62 -0.34 -33.97
N GLY A 78 11.66 -1.36 -34.84
CA GLY A 78 10.70 -2.46 -34.80
C GLY A 78 10.66 -3.12 -33.43
N TRP A 79 11.83 -3.44 -32.87
CA TRP A 79 11.94 -3.99 -31.52
C TRP A 79 11.35 -3.04 -30.47
N LYS A 80 11.72 -1.74 -30.49
CA LYS A 80 11.19 -0.74 -29.53
C LYS A 80 9.67 -0.71 -29.52
N ARG A 81 9.03 -0.71 -30.70
CA ARG A 81 7.56 -0.72 -30.83
C ARG A 81 6.93 -1.98 -30.25
N THR A 82 7.48 -3.14 -30.59
CA THR A 82 6.93 -4.42 -30.10
C THR A 82 7.15 -4.67 -28.62
N SER A 83 8.16 -4.05 -28.01
CA SER A 83 8.50 -4.26 -26.59
C SER A 83 7.90 -3.21 -25.64
N ARG A 84 7.14 -2.23 -26.15
CA ARG A 84 6.52 -1.16 -25.36
C ARG A 84 5.67 -1.71 -24.23
N GLN A 85 5.75 -1.08 -23.06
CA GLN A 85 4.83 -1.33 -21.96
C GLN A 85 3.54 -0.52 -22.16
N LYS A 86 2.38 -1.21 -22.20
CA LYS A 86 1.08 -0.60 -22.55
C LYS A 86 -0.02 -0.84 -21.50
N ASP A 87 0.33 -1.45 -20.38
CA ASP A 87 -0.59 -1.99 -19.38
C ASP A 87 0.11 -2.10 -18.02
N VAL A 88 0.84 -1.04 -17.62
CA VAL A 88 1.51 -1.03 -16.31
C VAL A 88 0.56 -0.43 -15.27
N PRO A 89 0.08 -1.23 -14.30
CA PRO A 89 -0.89 -0.76 -13.33
C PRO A 89 -0.28 0.22 -12.33
N VAL A 90 -1.11 1.13 -11.82
CA VAL A 90 -0.79 1.99 -10.66
C VAL A 90 -1.37 1.40 -9.37
N ALA A 91 -0.81 1.80 -8.22
CA ALA A 91 -1.35 1.42 -6.92
C ALA A 91 -2.67 2.15 -6.63
N VAL A 92 -3.59 1.49 -5.90
CA VAL A 92 -4.90 2.03 -5.52
C VAL A 92 -5.07 2.09 -4.00
N ALA A 93 -5.78 3.12 -3.53
CA ALA A 93 -6.22 3.23 -2.15
C ALA A 93 -7.27 2.16 -1.81
N GLY A 94 -7.28 1.70 -0.56
CA GLY A 94 -8.25 0.71 -0.09
C GLY A 94 -9.60 1.35 0.23
N ASP A 95 -10.69 0.81 -0.31
CA ASP A 95 -12.05 1.26 -0.03
C ASP A 95 -12.53 0.75 1.33
N MET A 96 -12.81 1.69 2.24
CA MET A 96 -13.30 1.39 3.60
C MET A 96 -14.80 1.67 3.76
N SER A 97 -15.48 2.03 2.66
CA SER A 97 -16.90 2.38 2.66
C SER A 97 -17.84 1.16 2.66
N THR A 98 -17.31 -0.04 2.51
CA THR A 98 -18.07 -1.30 2.43
C THR A 98 -17.85 -2.24 3.61
N ALA A 99 -17.13 -1.79 4.65
CA ALA A 99 -16.80 -2.61 5.81
C ALA A 99 -18.06 -3.21 6.47
N SER A 100 -18.13 -4.53 6.52
CA SER A 100 -19.15 -5.31 7.24
C SER A 100 -19.07 -4.98 8.73
N GLY A 101 -20.12 -4.43 9.33
CA GLY A 101 -20.11 -4.13 10.78
C GLY A 101 -20.89 -2.88 11.22
N GLY A 102 -21.50 -2.14 10.29
CA GLY A 102 -22.56 -1.17 10.61
C GLY A 102 -22.16 0.31 10.61
N ASP A 103 -20.88 0.63 10.42
CA ASP A 103 -20.46 2.01 10.20
C ASP A 103 -19.32 2.05 9.17
N THR A 104 -19.53 2.76 8.08
CA THR A 104 -18.64 2.80 6.92
C THR A 104 -17.75 4.04 7.02
N ILE A 105 -16.45 3.92 6.71
CA ILE A 105 -15.60 5.11 6.61
C ILE A 105 -15.69 5.59 5.17
N ALA A 106 -16.24 6.79 4.96
CA ALA A 106 -16.34 7.37 3.63
C ALA A 106 -14.94 7.53 3.02
N ASN A 107 -14.84 7.29 1.71
CA ASN A 107 -13.61 7.53 0.97
C ASN A 107 -13.24 9.01 0.98
N THR A 108 -11.94 9.29 0.85
CA THR A 108 -11.46 10.67 0.75
C THR A 108 -11.94 11.29 -0.56
N SER A 109 -11.91 12.62 -0.64
CA SER A 109 -12.43 13.35 -1.81
C SER A 109 -11.65 13.08 -3.11
N ASN A 110 -10.44 12.53 -3.03
CA ASN A 110 -9.63 12.19 -4.18
C ASN A 110 -10.01 10.81 -4.74
N THR A 111 -11.16 10.74 -5.41
CA THR A 111 -11.71 9.49 -5.95
C THR A 111 -10.81 8.81 -6.99
N GLY A 112 -9.89 9.55 -7.61
CA GLY A 112 -8.93 9.01 -8.58
C GLY A 112 -7.97 7.99 -7.99
N LEU A 113 -7.66 8.08 -6.69
CA LEU A 113 -6.78 7.12 -6.00
C LEU A 113 -7.43 5.74 -5.82
N TYR A 114 -8.76 5.66 -5.90
CA TYR A 114 -9.52 4.42 -5.75
C TYR A 114 -9.83 3.76 -7.10
N ALA A 115 -9.53 4.43 -8.22
CA ALA A 115 -9.77 3.92 -9.55
C ALA A 115 -8.51 3.19 -10.06
N ALA A 116 -8.69 1.98 -10.59
CA ALA A 116 -7.64 1.32 -11.33
C ALA A 116 -7.30 2.13 -12.59
N ALA A 117 -6.00 2.30 -12.84
CA ALA A 117 -5.49 2.95 -14.04
C ALA A 117 -4.16 2.31 -14.44
N ASP A 118 -3.83 2.45 -15.72
CA ASP A 118 -2.53 2.07 -16.26
C ASP A 118 -1.78 3.31 -16.72
N TRP A 119 -0.45 3.23 -16.69
CA TRP A 119 0.41 4.16 -17.40
C TRP A 119 1.11 3.46 -18.57
N PHE A 120 1.45 4.25 -19.59
CA PHE A 120 1.95 3.75 -20.88
C PHE A 120 3.34 4.31 -21.17
N GLU A 121 4.24 3.44 -21.67
CA GLU A 121 5.50 3.88 -22.27
C GLU A 121 5.19 4.70 -23.54
N PRO A 122 5.77 5.91 -23.74
CA PRO A 122 5.53 6.72 -24.94
C PRO A 122 5.86 5.98 -26.26
N ASN A 123 5.23 6.40 -27.36
CA ASN A 123 5.62 5.90 -28.68
C ASN A 123 7.08 6.29 -29.02
N PRO A 124 7.90 5.37 -29.55
CA PRO A 124 9.26 5.67 -30.00
C PRO A 124 9.30 6.81 -31.04
N ARG A 125 10.42 7.55 -31.07
CA ARG A 125 10.73 8.68 -31.97
C ARG A 125 9.91 9.97 -31.82
N TYR A 126 8.60 9.87 -31.62
CA TYR A 126 7.69 11.03 -31.74
C TYR A 126 6.76 11.21 -30.52
N GLY A 127 6.99 10.47 -29.44
CA GLY A 127 6.25 10.55 -28.18
C GLY A 127 4.76 10.21 -28.29
N GLY A 128 4.02 10.47 -27.22
CA GLY A 128 2.61 10.10 -27.07
C GLY A 128 2.45 8.83 -26.22
N ALA A 129 2.10 9.02 -24.94
CA ALA A 129 1.84 7.95 -24.00
C ALA A 129 0.40 7.44 -24.16
N THR A 130 0.23 6.45 -25.04
CA THR A 130 -1.08 5.88 -25.42
C THR A 130 -0.91 4.44 -25.91
N THR A 131 -1.99 3.68 -25.94
CA THR A 131 -2.00 2.30 -26.46
C THR A 131 -1.86 2.24 -28.00
N ASP A 132 -2.26 3.30 -28.69
CA ASP A 132 -2.17 3.46 -30.15
C ASP A 132 -0.73 3.73 -30.62
N ASP A 133 -0.21 2.89 -31.52
CA ASP A 133 1.17 2.93 -32.02
C ASP A 133 1.46 4.05 -33.05
N VAL A 134 0.42 4.71 -33.56
CA VAL A 134 0.55 5.78 -34.56
C VAL A 134 0.05 7.14 -34.07
N LYS A 135 -0.34 7.23 -32.79
CA LYS A 135 -0.74 8.49 -32.15
C LYS A 135 0.45 9.14 -31.46
N TYR A 136 1.03 10.12 -32.14
CA TYR A 136 2.20 10.88 -31.70
C TYR A 136 1.84 12.20 -31.00
N LEU A 137 2.84 12.89 -30.45
CA LEU A 137 2.67 14.23 -29.88
C LEU A 137 2.12 15.20 -30.95
N GLU A 138 1.14 16.02 -30.58
CA GLU A 138 0.54 16.99 -31.50
C GLU A 138 1.54 18.06 -31.98
N SER A 139 2.59 18.32 -31.20
CA SER A 139 3.68 19.22 -31.57
C SER A 139 4.50 18.72 -32.75
N VAL A 140 4.56 17.40 -32.98
CA VAL A 140 5.33 16.78 -34.05
C VAL A 140 4.56 16.91 -35.36
N LYS A 141 5.15 17.60 -36.35
CA LYS A 141 4.55 17.89 -37.65
C LYS A 141 5.20 17.13 -38.80
N LEU A 142 6.47 16.78 -38.65
CA LEU A 142 7.24 16.05 -39.65
C LEU A 142 7.78 14.76 -39.03
N SER A 143 7.86 13.69 -39.80
CA SER A 143 8.71 12.55 -39.44
C SER A 143 10.15 12.86 -39.79
N SER A 144 11.09 12.16 -39.16
CA SER A 144 12.53 12.31 -39.40
C SER A 144 12.85 12.40 -40.88
N GLN A 145 13.78 13.27 -41.28
CA GLN A 145 14.08 13.46 -42.68
C GLN A 145 15.56 13.78 -42.91
N TYR A 146 16.11 13.23 -43.99
CA TYR A 146 17.40 13.69 -44.51
C TYR A 146 17.27 15.16 -45.00
N PRO A 147 18.26 16.04 -44.76
CA PRO A 147 19.58 15.79 -44.18
C PRO A 147 19.68 16.01 -42.66
N TYR A 148 18.56 16.21 -41.97
CA TYR A 148 18.53 16.63 -40.56
C TYR A 148 18.81 15.50 -39.57
N ASN A 149 18.50 14.25 -39.94
CA ASN A 149 18.71 13.13 -39.04
C ASN A 149 20.11 12.51 -39.21
N HIS A 150 20.93 12.61 -38.17
CA HIS A 150 22.29 12.09 -38.12
C HIS A 150 22.32 10.77 -37.36
N VAL A 151 22.49 9.67 -38.09
CA VAL A 151 22.48 8.32 -37.53
C VAL A 151 23.84 7.66 -37.68
N ARG A 152 24.35 7.12 -36.57
CA ARG A 152 25.48 6.20 -36.54
C ARG A 152 24.98 4.83 -36.12
N GLN A 153 25.27 3.81 -36.92
CA GLN A 153 24.98 2.42 -36.57
C GLN A 153 26.23 1.56 -36.71
N SER A 154 26.55 0.78 -35.67
CA SER A 154 27.63 -0.19 -35.72
C SER A 154 27.21 -1.42 -36.54
N GLU A 155 28.21 -2.18 -37.00
CA GLU A 155 28.03 -3.47 -37.68
C GLU A 155 27.09 -4.42 -36.91
N SER A 156 27.23 -4.44 -35.58
CA SER A 156 26.45 -5.29 -34.68
C SER A 156 25.04 -4.78 -34.37
N GLY A 157 24.68 -3.56 -34.79
CA GLY A 157 23.36 -2.97 -34.57
C GLY A 157 23.22 -2.07 -33.33
N HIS A 158 24.30 -1.55 -32.76
CA HIS A 158 24.21 -0.39 -31.85
C HIS A 158 23.86 0.85 -32.66
N VAL A 159 22.99 1.69 -32.13
CA VAL A 159 22.52 2.91 -32.83
C VAL A 159 22.70 4.11 -31.93
N GLU A 160 23.23 5.18 -32.50
CA GLU A 160 23.21 6.54 -31.96
C GLU A 160 22.58 7.46 -33.00
N GLU A 161 21.69 8.33 -32.56
CA GLU A 161 20.89 9.17 -33.44
C GLU A 161 20.70 10.57 -32.82
N TRP A 162 21.01 11.58 -33.62
CA TRP A 162 20.77 13.00 -33.37
C TRP A 162 19.89 13.51 -34.51
N ASP A 163 18.62 13.75 -34.21
CA ASP A 163 17.67 14.20 -35.21
C ASP A 163 17.39 15.69 -35.04
N ASP A 164 17.75 16.49 -36.04
CA ASP A 164 17.47 17.93 -36.08
C ASP A 164 16.24 18.24 -36.97
N THR A 165 15.45 17.22 -37.34
CA THR A 165 14.25 17.43 -38.17
C THR A 165 13.27 18.34 -37.43
N PRO A 166 12.86 19.49 -38.01
CA PRO A 166 12.00 20.44 -37.31
C PRO A 166 10.74 19.77 -36.77
N SER A 167 10.41 20.03 -35.50
CA SER A 167 9.31 19.43 -34.71
C SER A 167 9.48 17.97 -34.27
N ALA A 168 10.52 17.28 -34.72
CA ALA A 168 10.81 15.88 -34.41
C ALA A 168 12.22 15.70 -33.82
N GLU A 169 12.72 16.74 -33.15
CA GLU A 169 14.05 16.77 -32.58
C GLU A 169 14.20 15.66 -31.54
N ARG A 170 15.27 14.86 -31.62
CA ARG A 170 15.50 13.79 -30.62
C ARG A 170 16.94 13.39 -30.46
N LEU A 171 17.23 12.83 -29.29
CA LEU A 171 18.47 12.14 -28.98
C LEU A 171 18.15 10.68 -28.66
N HIS A 172 18.89 9.75 -29.26
CA HIS A 172 18.63 8.33 -29.05
C HIS A 172 19.92 7.51 -29.05
N ARG A 173 20.09 6.67 -28.02
CA ARG A 173 21.17 5.69 -27.91
C ARG A 173 20.61 4.32 -27.61
N TYR A 174 20.94 3.33 -28.45
CA TYR A 174 20.37 1.99 -28.42
C TYR A 174 21.45 0.92 -28.46
N HIS A 175 21.39 -0.01 -27.51
CA HIS A 175 22.17 -1.24 -27.55
C HIS A 175 21.41 -2.31 -28.34
N LYS A 176 22.12 -3.09 -29.18
CA LYS A 176 21.52 -4.06 -30.13
C LYS A 176 20.46 -5.00 -29.53
N ILE A 177 20.53 -5.25 -28.22
CA ILE A 177 19.66 -6.17 -27.48
C ILE A 177 18.34 -5.54 -27.01
N GLY A 178 18.19 -4.22 -27.09
CA GLY A 178 16.96 -3.53 -26.73
C GLY A 178 17.08 -2.47 -25.64
N THR A 179 18.14 -2.45 -24.84
CA THR A 179 18.36 -1.36 -23.85
C THR A 179 18.58 -0.05 -24.58
N PHE A 180 17.85 1.01 -24.20
CA PHE A 180 17.99 2.31 -24.84
C PHE A 180 17.70 3.49 -23.91
N GLU A 181 18.18 4.65 -24.34
CA GLU A 181 17.80 5.96 -23.85
C GLU A 181 17.30 6.80 -25.02
N GLU A 182 16.16 7.46 -24.85
CA GLU A 182 15.57 8.35 -25.86
C GLU A 182 15.02 9.62 -25.19
N ILE A 183 15.42 10.78 -25.71
CA ILE A 183 14.84 12.08 -25.38
C ILE A 183 14.02 12.53 -26.59
N GLN A 184 12.72 12.66 -26.37
CA GLN A 184 11.70 12.99 -27.38
C GLN A 184 11.63 14.50 -27.65
N PRO A 185 10.88 14.95 -28.69
CA PRO A 185 10.78 16.37 -29.06
C PRO A 185 10.23 17.30 -27.97
N ASP A 186 9.42 16.77 -27.05
CA ASP A 186 8.88 17.52 -25.90
C ASP A 186 9.79 17.45 -24.64
N GLY A 187 10.97 16.83 -24.76
CA GLY A 187 11.89 16.59 -23.66
C GLY A 187 11.57 15.35 -22.82
N THR A 188 10.52 14.58 -23.15
CA THR A 188 10.22 13.31 -22.48
C THR A 188 11.41 12.37 -22.62
N ARG A 189 11.95 11.93 -21.48
CA ARG A 189 13.05 10.96 -21.43
C ARG A 189 12.52 9.57 -21.13
N VAL A 190 12.93 8.60 -21.94
CA VAL A 190 12.67 7.16 -21.72
C VAL A 190 14.01 6.47 -21.53
N THR A 191 14.18 5.81 -20.39
CA THR A 191 15.29 4.88 -20.13
C THR A 191 14.70 3.49 -20.03
N LYS A 192 15.09 2.59 -20.92
CA LYS A 192 14.63 1.19 -20.93
C LYS A 192 15.81 0.25 -20.79
N VAL A 193 15.76 -0.61 -19.79
CA VAL A 193 16.80 -1.61 -19.52
C VAL A 193 16.21 -3.01 -19.70
N VAL A 194 16.77 -3.80 -20.62
CA VAL A 194 16.34 -5.19 -20.87
C VAL A 194 17.01 -6.17 -19.90
N GLY A 195 18.24 -5.87 -19.51
CA GLY A 195 18.98 -6.65 -18.50
C GLY A 195 18.72 -6.13 -17.09
N ASN A 196 19.70 -6.32 -16.21
CA ASN A 196 19.67 -5.77 -14.86
C ASN A 196 20.12 -4.30 -14.88
N GLU A 197 19.43 -3.46 -14.11
CA GLU A 197 19.83 -2.08 -13.85
C GLU A 197 20.47 -1.99 -12.45
N TYR A 198 21.63 -1.32 -12.37
CA TYR A 198 22.27 -0.97 -11.11
C TYR A 198 22.36 0.54 -11.05
N GLU A 199 21.64 1.14 -10.09
CA GLU A 199 21.78 2.55 -9.79
C GLU A 199 22.61 2.73 -8.52
N ILE A 200 23.81 3.27 -8.66
CA ILE A 200 24.77 3.42 -7.57
C ILE A 200 25.18 4.88 -7.50
N THR A 201 24.89 5.54 -6.38
CA THR A 201 25.35 6.90 -6.07
C THR A 201 26.16 6.86 -4.78
N LEU A 202 27.43 7.26 -4.85
CA LEU A 202 28.34 7.24 -3.69
C LEU A 202 28.24 8.52 -2.83
N GLY A 203 27.78 9.61 -3.44
CA GLY A 203 27.53 10.87 -2.75
C GLY A 203 26.06 11.06 -2.40
N PHE A 204 25.67 12.31 -2.22
CA PHE A 204 24.27 12.67 -2.04
C PHE A 204 23.48 12.52 -3.34
N LYS A 205 22.20 12.18 -3.21
CA LYS A 205 21.24 12.14 -4.32
C LYS A 205 19.96 12.83 -3.87
N ASP A 206 19.79 14.07 -4.29
CA ASP A 206 18.52 14.79 -4.14
C ASP A 206 17.62 14.47 -5.35
N VAL A 207 16.35 14.13 -5.08
CA VAL A 207 15.37 13.77 -6.10
C VAL A 207 14.14 14.65 -5.95
N LEU A 208 13.82 15.43 -6.99
CA LEU A 208 12.62 16.25 -7.05
C LEU A 208 11.72 15.78 -8.20
N ILE A 209 10.47 15.46 -7.87
CA ILE A 209 9.43 15.14 -8.84
C ILE A 209 8.25 16.07 -8.54
N GLN A 210 8.02 17.08 -9.39
CA GLN A 210 6.92 18.04 -9.20
C GLN A 210 5.56 17.47 -9.61
N GLY A 211 5.57 16.52 -10.56
CA GLY A 211 4.37 15.80 -11.00
C GLY A 211 4.08 14.57 -10.16
N ALA A 212 3.15 13.74 -10.64
CA ALA A 212 2.88 12.45 -10.03
C ALA A 212 4.08 11.48 -10.20
N CYS A 213 4.33 10.67 -9.18
CA CYS A 213 5.32 9.59 -9.22
C CYS A 213 4.61 8.24 -9.04
N ASN A 214 4.60 7.42 -10.09
CA ASN A 214 4.08 6.07 -10.05
C ASN A 214 5.25 5.08 -10.05
N VAL A 215 5.28 4.18 -9.06
CA VAL A 215 6.31 3.15 -8.95
C VAL A 215 5.62 1.79 -8.91
N THR A 216 5.87 0.96 -9.93
CA THR A 216 5.29 -0.38 -10.05
C THR A 216 6.40 -1.42 -9.98
N ILE A 217 6.42 -2.23 -8.92
CA ILE A 217 7.38 -3.32 -8.73
C ILE A 217 6.59 -4.63 -8.79
N LYS A 218 6.76 -5.39 -9.87
CA LYS A 218 6.03 -6.66 -10.08
C LYS A 218 6.55 -7.83 -9.23
N GLY A 219 7.77 -7.71 -8.71
CA GLY A 219 8.38 -8.68 -7.80
C GLY A 219 8.49 -8.14 -6.37
N ASP A 220 9.31 -8.78 -5.55
CA ASP A 220 9.54 -8.35 -4.18
C ASP A 220 10.32 -7.02 -4.11
N CYS A 221 9.96 -6.17 -3.15
CA CYS A 221 10.68 -4.94 -2.85
C CYS A 221 11.29 -5.02 -1.44
N ARG A 222 12.56 -4.65 -1.31
CA ARG A 222 13.26 -4.48 -0.02
C ARG A 222 13.85 -3.08 0.05
N LEU A 223 13.45 -2.32 1.05
CA LEU A 223 13.99 -0.99 1.33
C LEU A 223 14.68 -1.03 2.70
N LEU A 224 15.98 -0.74 2.73
CA LEU A 224 16.76 -0.66 3.95
C LEU A 224 17.26 0.78 4.12
N TYR A 225 16.79 1.41 5.19
CA TYR A 225 17.31 2.68 5.67
C TYR A 225 18.21 2.39 6.86
N GLN A 226 19.52 2.61 6.70
CA GLN A 226 20.49 2.38 7.78
C GLN A 226 20.53 3.54 8.78
N GLY A 227 20.06 4.72 8.38
CA GLY A 227 19.79 5.84 9.27
C GLY A 227 18.29 6.03 9.50
N ASP A 228 17.92 7.22 9.95
CA ASP A 228 16.54 7.57 10.22
C ASP A 228 15.73 7.74 8.92
N LEU A 229 14.45 7.38 8.97
CA LEU A 229 13.47 7.61 7.90
C LEU A 229 12.40 8.56 8.40
N VAL A 230 12.23 9.69 7.71
CA VAL A 230 11.12 10.62 7.92
C VAL A 230 10.22 10.58 6.70
N GLN A 231 8.93 10.35 6.91
CA GLN A 231 7.89 10.43 5.88
C GLN A 231 6.87 11.47 6.30
N GLU A 232 6.82 12.60 5.58
CA GLU A 232 5.83 13.64 5.76
C GLU A 232 4.88 13.65 4.56
N VAL A 233 3.58 13.60 4.83
CA VAL A 233 2.54 13.62 3.81
C VAL A 233 1.54 14.71 4.19
N TYR A 234 1.47 15.76 3.36
CA TYR A 234 0.53 16.88 3.56
C TYR A 234 -0.92 16.49 3.26
N GLY A 235 -1.12 15.54 2.35
CA GLY A 235 -2.43 14.94 2.06
C GLY A 235 -2.69 13.68 2.89
N ASP A 236 -3.55 12.80 2.36
CA ASP A 236 -3.90 11.55 3.03
C ASP A 236 -2.84 10.45 2.81
N TYR A 237 -2.49 9.71 3.88
CA TYR A 237 -1.62 8.53 3.80
C TYR A 237 -2.45 7.26 3.67
N HIS A 238 -2.54 6.70 2.46
CA HIS A 238 -3.22 5.43 2.21
C HIS A 238 -2.21 4.27 2.23
N LEU A 239 -2.47 3.28 3.09
CA LEU A 239 -1.74 2.02 3.12
C LEU A 239 -2.71 0.86 2.92
N ASN A 240 -2.78 0.36 1.69
CA ASN A 240 -3.60 -0.79 1.32
C ASN A 240 -2.74 -2.04 1.15
N VAL A 241 -2.85 -2.99 2.09
CA VAL A 241 -2.08 -4.24 2.09
C VAL A 241 -3.06 -5.38 1.88
N HIS A 242 -2.94 -6.07 0.75
CA HIS A 242 -3.84 -7.18 0.40
C HIS A 242 -3.56 -8.46 1.21
N GLY A 243 -2.33 -8.64 1.70
CA GLY A 243 -1.93 -9.71 2.60
C GLY A 243 -1.72 -9.23 4.03
N ASP A 244 -0.75 -9.80 4.74
CA ASP A 244 -0.43 -9.41 6.12
C ASP A 244 0.39 -8.10 6.20
N LYS A 245 0.08 -7.26 7.18
CA LYS A 245 0.99 -6.21 7.67
C LYS A 245 1.63 -6.68 8.99
N ARG A 246 2.96 -6.76 9.04
CA ARG A 246 3.72 -7.10 10.26
C ARG A 246 4.67 -5.97 10.62
N SER A 247 4.62 -5.53 11.87
CA SER A 247 5.46 -4.45 12.40
C SER A 247 6.20 -4.94 13.64
N LYS A 248 7.51 -4.68 13.69
CA LYS A 248 8.35 -4.97 14.86
C LYS A 248 9.13 -3.72 15.23
N ILE A 249 8.83 -3.18 16.40
CA ILE A 249 9.44 -1.96 16.92
C ILE A 249 10.17 -2.36 18.20
N LEU A 250 11.51 -2.22 18.20
CA LEU A 250 12.32 -2.51 19.39
C LEU A 250 12.30 -1.37 20.41
N GLY A 251 12.11 -0.15 19.92
CA GLY A 251 11.93 1.05 20.73
C GLY A 251 10.47 1.29 21.08
N ASN A 252 10.05 2.55 21.04
CA ASN A 252 8.68 2.97 21.37
C ASN A 252 7.85 3.19 20.10
N GLU A 253 6.56 2.88 20.19
CA GLU A 253 5.55 3.31 19.22
C GLU A 253 4.68 4.39 19.88
N VAL A 254 4.62 5.57 19.27
CA VAL A 254 3.84 6.72 19.77
C VAL A 254 2.91 7.17 18.66
N THR A 255 1.64 7.37 18.98
CA THR A 255 0.61 7.79 18.02
C THR A 255 -0.22 8.93 18.61
N GLU A 256 -0.34 10.03 17.88
CA GLU A 256 -1.26 11.14 18.18
C GLU A 256 -2.32 11.19 17.07
N VAL A 257 -3.60 11.10 17.44
CA VAL A 257 -4.73 11.31 16.54
C VAL A 257 -5.55 12.45 17.14
N ARG A 258 -5.68 13.55 16.39
CA ARG A 258 -6.35 14.77 16.89
C ARG A 258 -7.86 14.76 16.73
N THR A 259 -8.36 13.90 15.86
CA THR A 259 -9.78 13.71 15.59
C THR A 259 -10.17 12.30 16.02
N ASP A 260 -10.82 11.53 15.16
CA ASP A 260 -11.37 10.23 15.48
C ASP A 260 -10.41 9.10 15.12
N ARG A 261 -10.37 8.07 15.96
CA ARG A 261 -9.71 6.79 15.68
C ARG A 261 -10.77 5.69 15.62
N LYS A 262 -10.76 4.90 14.54
CA LYS A 262 -11.59 3.71 14.38
C LYS A 262 -10.73 2.50 14.04
N THR A 263 -11.00 1.38 14.72
CA THR A 263 -10.34 0.10 14.50
C THR A 263 -11.42 -0.96 14.27
N VAL A 264 -11.31 -1.71 13.18
CA VAL A 264 -12.21 -2.83 12.87
C VAL A 264 -11.38 -4.09 12.69
N ILE A 265 -11.66 -5.10 13.50
CA ILE A 265 -10.98 -6.40 13.47
C ILE A 265 -12.09 -7.45 13.37
N ASN A 266 -12.17 -8.11 12.20
CA ASN A 266 -13.19 -9.13 11.94
C ASN A 266 -12.80 -10.51 12.49
N GLY A 267 -11.52 -10.69 12.83
CA GLY A 267 -11.00 -11.87 13.51
C GLY A 267 -10.86 -11.63 15.01
N GLU A 268 -9.82 -12.22 15.61
CA GLU A 268 -9.48 -12.04 17.02
C GLU A 268 -8.55 -10.84 17.24
N ASP A 269 -8.71 -10.16 18.38
CA ASP A 269 -7.82 -9.11 18.86
C ASP A 269 -7.22 -9.54 20.20
N ASP A 270 -5.92 -9.86 20.22
CA ASP A 270 -5.18 -10.31 21.40
C ASP A 270 -4.14 -9.25 21.80
N LEU A 271 -4.28 -8.74 23.02
CA LEU A 271 -3.43 -7.70 23.58
C LEU A 271 -2.68 -8.21 24.81
N PHE A 272 -1.36 -8.29 24.69
CA PHE A 272 -0.46 -8.56 25.81
C PHE A 272 0.34 -7.30 26.19
N VAL A 273 0.18 -6.82 27.43
CA VAL A 273 0.95 -5.72 28.00
C VAL A 273 1.82 -6.24 29.13
N GLY A 274 3.13 -6.29 28.93
CA GLY A 274 4.07 -6.87 29.91
C GLY A 274 4.30 -6.04 31.19
N LYS A 275 3.74 -4.83 31.27
CA LYS A 275 3.78 -3.94 32.44
C LYS A 275 2.39 -3.36 32.70
N ASN A 276 2.26 -2.04 32.72
CA ASN A 276 1.03 -1.35 33.06
C ASN A 276 0.28 -0.91 31.80
N GLN A 277 -1.04 -1.04 31.81
CA GLN A 277 -1.93 -0.39 30.86
C GLN A 277 -2.72 0.70 31.60
N VAL A 278 -2.80 1.90 31.01
CA VAL A 278 -3.59 3.02 31.55
C VAL A 278 -4.53 3.50 30.45
N ILE A 279 -5.82 3.59 30.76
CA ILE A 279 -6.86 4.02 29.82
C ILE A 279 -7.60 5.20 30.46
N ASN A 280 -7.42 6.40 29.89
CA ASN A 280 -8.10 7.61 30.32
C ASN A 280 -9.16 8.00 29.30
N ILE A 281 -10.41 8.14 29.73
CA ILE A 281 -11.55 8.50 28.88
C ILE A 281 -12.23 9.71 29.52
N ALA A 282 -12.26 10.84 28.80
CA ALA A 282 -12.75 12.11 29.36
C ALA A 282 -14.28 12.23 29.39
N ALA A 283 -14.97 11.50 28.51
CA ALA A 283 -16.42 11.49 28.40
C ALA A 283 -16.96 10.11 28.77
N ASN A 284 -17.54 9.39 27.81
CA ASN A 284 -18.24 8.13 28.06
C ASN A 284 -17.44 6.93 27.56
N LEU A 285 -17.45 5.84 28.34
CA LEU A 285 -17.08 4.50 27.89
C LEU A 285 -18.37 3.69 27.71
N ASN A 286 -18.54 3.09 26.54
CA ASN A 286 -19.54 2.05 26.31
C ASN A 286 -18.81 0.75 25.93
N HIS A 287 -19.08 -0.33 26.65
CA HIS A 287 -18.44 -1.63 26.46
C HIS A 287 -19.51 -2.70 26.28
N ASN A 288 -19.69 -3.15 25.03
CA ASN A 288 -20.68 -4.15 24.67
C ASN A 288 -19.97 -5.46 24.32
N VAL A 289 -20.30 -6.53 25.04
CA VAL A 289 -19.80 -7.88 24.78
C VAL A 289 -20.99 -8.75 24.39
N GLY A 290 -21.03 -9.20 23.13
CA GLY A 290 -22.12 -10.05 22.64
C GLY A 290 -22.04 -11.50 23.12
N GLY A 291 -20.85 -11.92 23.57
CA GLY A 291 -20.59 -13.23 24.16
C GLY A 291 -20.38 -13.16 25.67
N LYS A 292 -19.41 -13.92 26.17
CA LYS A 292 -19.04 -13.96 27.60
C LYS A 292 -17.94 -12.94 27.88
N MET A 293 -18.06 -12.21 29.00
CA MET A 293 -16.97 -11.43 29.58
C MET A 293 -16.41 -12.17 30.79
N ASP A 294 -15.15 -12.56 30.73
CA ASP A 294 -14.40 -13.13 31.86
C ASP A 294 -13.32 -12.13 32.29
N GLU A 295 -13.32 -11.76 33.56
CA GLU A 295 -12.31 -10.90 34.16
C GLU A 295 -11.65 -11.64 35.33
N THR A 296 -10.33 -11.69 35.34
CA THR A 296 -9.55 -12.30 36.42
C THR A 296 -8.48 -11.33 36.86
N VAL A 297 -8.51 -10.95 38.14
CA VAL A 297 -7.52 -10.07 38.75
C VAL A 297 -6.92 -10.79 39.95
N THR A 298 -5.60 -11.00 39.93
CA THR A 298 -4.87 -11.68 41.02
C THR A 298 -4.49 -10.72 42.14
N GLY A 299 -4.36 -9.44 41.82
CA GLY A 299 -4.17 -8.36 42.78
C GLY A 299 -5.50 -7.76 43.25
N ASN A 300 -5.42 -6.54 43.76
CA ASN A 300 -6.58 -5.82 44.27
C ASN A 300 -7.36 -5.15 43.14
N VAL A 301 -8.69 -5.16 43.25
CA VAL A 301 -9.59 -4.33 42.44
C VAL A 301 -10.14 -3.22 43.32
N SER A 302 -10.11 -1.98 42.83
CA SER A 302 -10.72 -0.82 43.49
C SER A 302 -11.57 -0.06 42.48
N CYS A 303 -12.87 0.06 42.78
CA CYS A 303 -13.83 0.77 41.95
C CYS A 303 -14.42 1.93 42.74
N THR A 304 -14.40 3.13 42.16
CA THR A 304 -15.02 4.32 42.76
C THR A 304 -15.96 4.94 41.75
N TYR A 305 -17.25 4.95 42.08
CA TYR A 305 -18.28 5.60 41.28
C TYR A 305 -18.80 6.80 42.06
N ASN A 306 -18.52 8.02 41.56
CA ASN A 306 -19.00 9.26 42.18
C ASN A 306 -20.48 9.54 41.86
N GLY A 307 -21.01 8.89 40.83
CA GLY A 307 -22.42 8.89 40.48
C GLY A 307 -23.11 7.59 40.90
N SER A 308 -24.28 7.34 40.32
CA SER A 308 -25.03 6.10 40.55
C SER A 308 -24.32 4.90 39.92
N PHE A 309 -24.31 3.78 40.64
CA PHE A 309 -23.96 2.46 40.13
C PHE A 309 -25.22 1.59 40.13
N SER A 310 -25.48 0.91 39.02
CA SER A 310 -26.65 0.02 38.87
C SER A 310 -26.24 -1.24 38.13
N THR A 311 -26.63 -2.39 38.68
CA THR A 311 -26.41 -3.71 38.10
C THR A 311 -27.76 -4.41 37.96
N ALA A 312 -28.05 -4.90 36.77
CA ALA A 312 -29.21 -5.74 36.50
C ALA A 312 -28.71 -7.07 35.93
N VAL A 313 -29.09 -8.17 36.56
CA VAL A 313 -28.75 -9.53 36.13
C VAL A 313 -30.04 -10.32 35.97
N LYS A 314 -30.17 -11.03 34.84
CA LYS A 314 -31.40 -11.74 34.50
C LYS A 314 -31.58 -13.03 35.32
N ASP A 315 -30.51 -13.80 35.45
CA ASP A 315 -30.58 -15.16 36.00
C ASP A 315 -30.03 -15.19 37.43
N GLU A 316 -28.71 -15.09 37.62
CA GLU A 316 -28.08 -15.24 38.93
C GLU A 316 -27.00 -14.18 39.18
N LEU A 317 -27.04 -13.54 40.35
CA LEU A 317 -25.99 -12.66 40.86
C LEU A 317 -25.43 -13.26 42.16
N VAL A 318 -24.13 -13.50 42.21
CA VAL A 318 -23.44 -14.17 43.34
C VAL A 318 -22.30 -13.31 43.87
N PHE A 319 -22.24 -13.13 45.19
CA PHE A 319 -21.09 -12.56 45.90
C PHE A 319 -20.48 -13.61 46.84
N ILE A 320 -19.20 -13.95 46.64
CA ILE A 320 -18.47 -14.91 47.48
C ILE A 320 -17.19 -14.24 47.98
N CYS A 321 -16.97 -14.25 49.29
CA CYS A 321 -15.72 -13.83 49.91
C CYS A 321 -15.27 -14.86 50.96
N GLN A 322 -13.97 -15.14 51.03
CA GLN A 322 -13.41 -16.07 52.02
C GLN A 322 -13.25 -15.44 53.42
N SER A 323 -13.21 -14.11 53.49
CA SER A 323 -13.03 -13.36 54.73
C SER A 323 -14.29 -12.54 55.00
N THR A 324 -14.23 -11.22 54.87
CA THR A 324 -15.35 -10.33 55.19
C THR A 324 -16.01 -9.77 53.94
N ILE A 325 -17.33 -9.61 53.99
CA ILE A 325 -18.09 -8.75 53.08
C ILE A 325 -18.65 -7.63 53.94
N ASP A 326 -18.23 -6.40 53.67
CA ASP A 326 -18.70 -5.20 54.37
C ASP A 326 -19.64 -4.41 53.44
N ILE A 327 -20.88 -4.21 53.87
CA ILE A 327 -21.89 -3.45 53.13
C ILE A 327 -22.41 -2.33 54.03
N GLY A 328 -22.34 -1.08 53.55
CA GLY A 328 -22.79 0.08 54.30
C GLY A 328 -23.44 1.12 53.40
N SER A 329 -24.44 1.82 53.93
CA SER A 329 -25.06 3.00 53.33
C SER A 329 -25.10 4.12 54.37
N VAL A 330 -24.93 5.37 53.93
CA VAL A 330 -25.06 6.55 54.81
C VAL A 330 -26.52 6.86 55.13
N ASP A 331 -27.40 6.66 54.16
CA ASP A 331 -28.83 6.89 54.31
C ASP A 331 -29.56 5.55 54.49
N SER A 332 -30.26 5.06 53.47
CA SER A 332 -31.04 3.83 53.56
C SER A 332 -30.39 2.65 52.82
N MET A 333 -30.48 1.46 53.41
CA MET A 333 -30.22 0.18 52.76
C MET A 333 -31.55 -0.56 52.60
N ASN A 334 -31.98 -0.79 51.35
CA ASN A 334 -33.20 -1.51 51.04
C ASN A 334 -32.86 -2.87 50.42
N ILE A 335 -33.41 -3.94 50.97
CA ILE A 335 -33.25 -5.31 50.47
C ILE A 335 -34.64 -5.94 50.38
N GLY A 336 -34.98 -6.50 49.23
CA GLY A 336 -36.28 -7.13 49.00
C GLY A 336 -36.20 -8.23 47.96
N THR A 337 -37.12 -9.17 48.06
CA THR A 337 -37.33 -10.28 47.12
C THR A 337 -38.82 -10.57 47.07
N ASP A 338 -39.30 -11.05 45.92
CA ASP A 338 -40.72 -11.41 45.74
C ASP A 338 -41.06 -12.77 46.37
N ASP A 339 -40.07 -13.64 46.51
CA ASP A 339 -40.20 -14.97 47.10
C ASP A 339 -39.48 -15.03 48.45
N THR A 340 -38.59 -15.99 48.65
CA THR A 340 -37.99 -16.27 49.95
C THR A 340 -36.66 -15.51 50.09
N MET A 341 -36.48 -14.85 51.24
CA MET A 341 -35.19 -14.33 51.70
C MET A 341 -34.64 -15.27 52.77
N ASP A 342 -33.60 -16.03 52.43
CA ASP A 342 -32.90 -16.90 53.38
C ASP A 342 -31.66 -16.19 53.95
N ILE A 343 -31.57 -16.14 55.28
CA ILE A 343 -30.40 -15.62 55.99
C ILE A 343 -29.88 -16.71 56.92
N PHE A 344 -28.65 -17.15 56.69
CA PHE A 344 -28.04 -18.24 57.43
C PHE A 344 -26.66 -17.85 57.95
N SER A 345 -26.39 -18.16 59.22
CA SER A 345 -25.06 -18.09 59.83
C SER A 345 -24.76 -19.41 60.52
N GLN A 346 -23.54 -19.93 60.32
CA GLN A 346 -23.07 -21.12 61.06
C GLN A 346 -22.71 -20.78 62.51
N ALA A 347 -22.35 -19.53 62.78
CA ALA A 347 -22.01 -19.02 64.10
C ALA A 347 -23.14 -18.12 64.62
N ALA A 348 -22.84 -17.27 65.61
CA ALA A 348 -23.79 -16.28 66.07
C ALA A 348 -24.17 -15.32 64.92
N MET A 349 -25.46 -14.99 64.83
CA MET A 349 -25.95 -13.85 64.08
C MET A 349 -26.24 -12.73 65.08
N GLU A 350 -25.65 -11.56 64.86
CA GLU A 350 -25.85 -10.38 65.71
C GLU A 350 -26.56 -9.30 64.90
N ILE A 351 -27.68 -8.79 65.43
CA ILE A 351 -28.44 -7.70 64.85
C ILE A 351 -28.47 -6.58 65.88
N MET A 352 -27.92 -5.43 65.52
CA MET A 352 -27.85 -4.26 66.39
C MET A 352 -28.50 -3.05 65.72
N THR A 353 -29.18 -2.23 66.52
CA THR A 353 -29.65 -0.90 66.15
C THR A 353 -29.44 0.04 67.32
N ASN A 354 -29.03 1.28 67.04
CA ASN A 354 -28.94 2.34 68.04
C ASN A 354 -30.29 2.99 68.33
N SER A 355 -31.34 2.55 67.63
CA SER A 355 -32.69 3.09 67.74
C SER A 355 -33.72 1.95 67.82
N THR A 356 -34.92 2.16 67.30
CA THR A 356 -35.99 1.16 67.30
C THR A 356 -35.67 0.04 66.31
N TYR A 357 -35.77 -1.20 66.78
CA TYR A 357 -35.88 -2.37 65.92
C TYR A 357 -37.37 -2.70 65.74
N THR A 358 -37.85 -2.77 64.50
CA THR A 358 -39.23 -3.14 64.17
C THR A 358 -39.23 -4.33 63.25
N ASN A 359 -39.79 -5.45 63.71
CA ASN A 359 -40.04 -6.63 62.90
C ASN A 359 -41.54 -6.80 62.70
N THR A 360 -42.03 -6.49 61.50
CA THR A 360 -43.45 -6.60 61.14
C THR A 360 -43.66 -7.80 60.23
N VAL A 361 -44.52 -8.72 60.66
CA VAL A 361 -44.88 -9.91 59.88
C VAL A 361 -46.37 -9.85 59.58
N ALA A 362 -46.73 -9.90 58.29
CA ALA A 362 -48.12 -9.76 57.85
C ALA A 362 -48.98 -11.00 58.14
N SER A 363 -48.37 -12.18 58.22
CA SER A 363 -49.02 -13.45 58.51
C SER A 363 -48.44 -14.02 59.81
N THR A 364 -47.75 -15.16 59.75
CA THR A 364 -47.21 -15.85 60.92
C THR A 364 -45.73 -15.57 61.09
N ALA A 365 -45.32 -15.10 62.28
CA ALA A 365 -43.93 -15.13 62.72
C ALA A 365 -43.68 -16.38 63.56
N THR A 366 -42.75 -17.24 63.13
CA THR A 366 -42.38 -18.47 63.85
C THR A 366 -40.94 -18.35 64.35
N HIS A 367 -40.74 -18.53 65.66
CA HIS A 367 -39.41 -18.61 66.27
C HIS A 367 -39.21 -20.00 66.86
N THR A 368 -38.29 -20.77 66.28
CA THR A 368 -37.91 -22.10 66.78
C THR A 368 -36.51 -22.02 67.38
N VAL A 369 -36.39 -22.29 68.67
CA VAL A 369 -35.13 -22.19 69.41
C VAL A 369 -34.83 -23.55 70.03
N GLY A 370 -33.67 -24.15 69.66
CA GLY A 370 -33.31 -25.51 70.07
C GLY A 370 -32.85 -25.66 71.53
N SER A 371 -32.58 -24.54 72.21
CA SER A 371 -32.17 -24.51 73.62
C SER A 371 -32.98 -23.45 74.37
N SER A 372 -32.35 -22.35 74.81
CA SER A 372 -33.05 -21.28 75.54
C SER A 372 -33.39 -20.10 74.65
N TYR A 373 -34.64 -19.63 74.74
CA TYR A 373 -35.07 -18.35 74.18
C TYR A 373 -35.16 -17.33 75.32
N SER A 374 -34.25 -16.36 75.33
CA SER A 374 -34.12 -15.37 76.40
C SER A 374 -34.44 -13.97 75.88
N ILE A 375 -35.29 -13.23 76.59
CA ILE A 375 -35.57 -11.83 76.32
C ILE A 375 -35.18 -11.02 77.56
N THR A 376 -34.31 -10.04 77.35
CA THR A 376 -33.90 -9.09 78.39
C THR A 376 -34.34 -7.69 77.98
N ALA A 377 -35.30 -7.11 78.70
CA ALA A 377 -35.72 -5.74 78.49
C ALA A 377 -35.22 -4.86 79.66
N GLY A 378 -34.47 -3.79 79.35
CA GLY A 378 -34.03 -2.82 80.36
C GLY A 378 -35.17 -1.95 80.93
N GLY A 379 -36.34 -1.96 80.27
CA GLY A 379 -37.56 -1.29 80.69
C GLY A 379 -38.73 -2.27 80.73
N THR A 380 -39.85 -1.92 80.09
CA THR A 380 -41.06 -2.76 80.07
C THR A 380 -41.05 -3.72 78.88
N TYR A 381 -41.17 -5.03 79.14
CA TYR A 381 -41.54 -6.01 78.14
C TYR A 381 -43.07 -6.16 78.11
N THR A 382 -43.71 -5.75 77.02
CA THR A 382 -45.18 -5.83 76.86
C THR A 382 -45.52 -6.87 75.81
N VAL A 383 -46.35 -7.84 76.17
CA VAL A 383 -46.94 -8.79 75.23
C VAL A 383 -48.43 -8.55 75.20
N THR A 384 -48.98 -8.37 74.01
CA THR A 384 -50.42 -8.29 73.79
C THR A 384 -50.81 -9.42 72.88
N ALA A 385 -51.51 -10.41 73.42
CA ALA A 385 -51.98 -11.56 72.67
C ALA A 385 -53.38 -11.97 73.16
N PRO A 386 -54.22 -12.53 72.27
CA PRO A 386 -55.50 -13.13 72.67
C PRO A 386 -55.31 -14.27 73.68
N MET A 387 -54.17 -14.97 73.60
CA MET A 387 -53.81 -16.08 74.46
C MET A 387 -52.28 -16.20 74.53
N ILE A 388 -51.75 -16.38 75.74
CA ILE A 388 -50.35 -16.75 75.99
C ILE A 388 -50.38 -18.11 76.71
N LEU A 389 -49.77 -19.11 76.10
CA LEU A 389 -49.59 -20.43 76.70
C LEU A 389 -48.17 -20.51 77.24
N LEU A 390 -48.06 -20.59 78.56
CA LEU A 390 -46.81 -20.85 79.26
C LEU A 390 -46.90 -22.28 79.81
N ASN A 391 -45.86 -23.08 79.62
CA ASN A 391 -45.75 -24.42 80.23
C ASN A 391 -44.83 -24.37 81.44
#